data_AF-A0A660WP21-F1
#
_entry.id   AF-A0A660WP21-F1
#
_cell.length_a   1.000
_cell.length_b   1.000
_cell.length_c   1.000
_cell.angle_alpha   90.00
_cell.angle_beta   90.00
_cell.angle_gamma   90.00
#
_symmetry.space_group_name_H-M   'P 1'
#
loop_
_entity.id
_entity.type
_entity.pdbx_description
1 polymer ?
#
loop_
_entity_poly.entity_id
_entity_poly.type
_entity_poly.pdbx_seq_one_letter_code
_entity_poly.pdbx_strand_id
1 'polypeptide(L)'
;MKIAIAGKGGVGKTIISALLVRELIEHGKGPILVIDADPNANLNIPLGIDYNGTIADIVEEFKTRTRSGISKVDILKMEFQNIITEEENFDFLVMGAPEGPGCYCAVNDILREILNQFSRNYPYVIFDAEAGLEHLSRKT
;
A
#
# COMPACT_ATOMS: atom_id res chain seq x y z
N MET A 1 5.43 14.80 -4.38
CA MET A 1 5.99 14.03 -5.50
C MET A 1 5.49 12.60 -5.38
N LYS A 2 4.92 12.03 -6.45
CA LYS A 2 4.46 10.64 -6.48
C LYS A 2 5.16 9.93 -7.64
N ILE A 3 5.82 8.82 -7.37
CA ILE A 3 6.58 8.05 -8.35
C ILE A 3 6.02 6.64 -8.34
N ALA A 4 5.63 6.15 -9.51
CA ALA A 4 5.21 4.77 -9.70
C ALA A 4 6.20 4.05 -10.61
N ILE A 5 6.66 2.89 -10.18
CA ILE A 5 7.65 2.07 -10.86
C ILE A 5 6.91 0.84 -11.35
N ALA A 6 6.76 0.73 -12.67
CA ALA A 6 5.99 -0.31 -13.33
C ALA A 6 6.73 -0.84 -14.57
N GLY A 7 6.42 -2.07 -14.97
CA GLY A 7 7.09 -2.74 -16.08
C GLY A 7 7.04 -4.26 -15.96
N LYS A 8 7.58 -4.97 -16.95
CA LYS A 8 7.50 -6.44 -17.07
C LYS A 8 8.05 -7.15 -15.82
N GLY A 9 7.57 -8.38 -15.54
CA GLY A 9 8.13 -9.22 -14.48
C GLY A 9 9.64 -9.45 -14.66
N GLY A 10 10.40 -9.47 -13.57
CA GLY A 10 11.83 -9.80 -13.57
C GLY A 10 12.80 -8.71 -14.03
N VAL A 11 12.34 -7.49 -14.37
CA VAL A 11 13.23 -6.40 -14.84
C VAL A 11 13.91 -5.60 -13.73
N GLY A 12 13.76 -6.01 -12.47
CA GLY A 12 14.41 -5.37 -11.31
C GLY A 12 13.69 -4.16 -10.72
N LYS A 13 12.38 -3.99 -10.98
CA LYS A 13 11.57 -2.85 -10.48
C LYS A 13 11.66 -2.65 -8.98
N THR A 14 11.40 -3.71 -8.22
CA THR A 14 11.45 -3.69 -6.75
C THR A 14 12.81 -3.27 -6.21
N ILE A 15 13.90 -3.65 -6.89
CA ILE A 15 15.25 -3.20 -6.53
C ILE A 15 15.43 -1.70 -6.83
N ILE A 16 14.95 -1.22 -7.98
CA ILE A 16 14.96 0.20 -8.32
C ILE A 16 14.13 1.00 -7.31
N SER A 17 12.96 0.49 -6.91
CA SER A 17 12.09 1.08 -5.89
C SER A 17 12.82 1.21 -4.55
N ALA A 18 13.47 0.15 -4.08
CA ALA A 18 14.25 0.18 -2.84
C ALA A 18 15.45 1.15 -2.91
N LEU A 19 16.18 1.16 -4.02
CA LEU A 19 17.31 2.09 -4.23
C LEU A 19 16.84 3.55 -4.24
N LEU A 20 15.71 3.85 -4.89
CA LEU A 20 15.14 5.19 -4.91
C LEU A 20 14.74 5.66 -3.50
N VAL A 21 14.15 4.78 -2.69
CA VAL A 21 13.84 5.09 -1.28
C VAL A 21 15.11 5.42 -0.51
N ARG A 22 16.15 4.57 -0.62
CA ARG A 22 17.45 4.81 0.05
C ARG A 22 18.08 6.13 -0.37
N GLU A 23 18.12 6.41 -1.67
CA GLU A 23 18.66 7.66 -2.21
C GLU A 23 17.92 8.89 -1.66
N LEU A 24 16.58 8.84 -1.59
CA LEU A 24 15.78 9.92 -1.02
C LEU A 24 16.16 10.15 0.47
N ILE A 25 16.30 9.09 1.24
CA ILE A 25 16.69 9.15 2.66
C ILE A 25 18.08 9.75 2.82
N GLU A 26 19.07 9.26 2.07
CA GLU A 26 20.46 9.76 2.11
C GLU A 26 20.57 11.26 1.77
N HIS A 27 19.67 11.76 0.93
CA HIS A 27 19.57 13.17 0.58
C HIS A 27 18.66 14.00 1.52
N GLY A 28 18.27 13.45 2.66
CA GLY A 28 17.43 14.13 3.67
C GLY A 28 16.03 14.46 3.15
N LYS A 29 15.51 13.67 2.20
CA LYS A 29 14.14 13.82 1.70
C LYS A 29 13.19 13.01 2.57
N GLY A 30 12.11 13.65 3.01
CA GLY A 30 11.05 12.99 3.76
C GLY A 30 9.95 13.97 4.18
N PRO A 31 8.87 13.48 4.80
CA PRO A 31 8.56 12.06 5.03
C PRO A 31 8.26 11.29 3.73
N ILE A 32 8.53 9.98 3.71
CA ILE A 32 8.36 9.10 2.55
C ILE A 32 7.30 8.04 2.87
N LEU A 33 6.37 7.84 1.96
CA LEU A 33 5.45 6.69 1.99
C LEU A 33 5.84 5.72 0.87
N VAL A 34 6.07 4.47 1.21
CA VAL A 34 6.42 3.40 0.30
C VAL A 34 5.25 2.41 0.24
N ILE A 35 4.76 2.15 -0.97
CA ILE A 35 3.59 1.30 -1.21
C ILE A 35 4.03 0.16 -2.12
N ASP A 36 3.99 -1.07 -1.60
CA ASP A 36 4.14 -2.28 -2.38
C ASP A 36 2.77 -2.67 -2.95
N ALA A 37 2.61 -2.49 -4.26
CA ALA A 37 1.42 -2.87 -5.03
C ALA A 37 1.63 -4.15 -5.84
N ASP A 38 2.68 -4.94 -5.55
CA ASP A 38 2.89 -6.28 -6.08
C ASP A 38 2.10 -7.31 -5.22
N PRO A 39 1.31 -8.20 -5.84
CA PRO A 39 0.63 -9.31 -5.16
C PRO A 39 1.53 -10.14 -4.22
N ASN A 40 2.82 -10.26 -4.55
CA ASN A 40 3.76 -11.12 -3.83
C ASN A 40 4.49 -10.40 -2.69
N ALA A 41 4.27 -9.09 -2.51
CA ALA A 41 4.83 -8.27 -1.43
C ALA A 41 6.34 -8.51 -1.20
N ASN A 42 7.16 -8.12 -2.19
CA ASN A 42 8.60 -8.40 -2.18
C ASN A 42 9.48 -7.19 -1.84
N LEU A 43 8.90 -5.98 -1.74
CA LEU A 43 9.67 -4.75 -1.51
C LEU A 43 10.21 -4.64 -0.08
N ASN A 44 9.58 -5.32 0.87
CA ASN A 44 10.03 -5.38 2.27
C ASN A 44 11.43 -6.02 2.41
N ILE A 45 11.74 -7.02 1.57
CA ILE A 45 13.01 -7.77 1.60
C ILE A 45 14.23 -6.85 1.35
N PRO A 46 14.33 -6.11 0.22
CA PRO A 46 15.46 -5.20 -0.01
C PRO A 46 15.45 -3.97 0.90
N LEU A 47 14.30 -3.59 1.47
CA LEU A 47 14.23 -2.54 2.48
C LEU A 47 14.65 -3.03 3.88
N GLY A 48 14.66 -4.34 4.11
CA GLY A 48 15.08 -4.96 5.37
C GLY A 48 14.05 -4.81 6.49
N ILE A 49 12.77 -4.83 6.14
CA ILE A 49 11.65 -4.59 7.08
C ILE A 49 10.65 -5.74 7.06
N ASP A 50 9.92 -5.87 8.16
CA ASP A 50 8.77 -6.75 8.29
C ASP A 50 7.47 -5.91 8.21
N TYR A 51 6.36 -6.55 7.86
CA TYR A 51 5.05 -5.90 7.85
C TYR A 51 4.00 -6.78 8.54
N ASN A 52 3.00 -6.15 9.13
CA ASN A 52 2.04 -6.81 10.01
C ASN A 52 0.71 -7.18 9.32
N GLY A 53 0.52 -6.74 8.07
CA GLY A 53 -0.67 -7.06 7.29
C GLY A 53 -0.73 -6.25 5.99
N THR A 54 -1.77 -6.51 5.23
CA THR A 54 -1.99 -5.96 3.89
C THR A 54 -3.40 -5.38 3.76
N ILE A 55 -3.63 -4.55 2.74
CA ILE A 55 -4.98 -4.09 2.41
C ILE A 55 -5.90 -5.27 2.08
N ALA A 56 -5.38 -6.30 1.41
CA ALA A 56 -6.12 -7.54 1.13
C ALA A 56 -6.63 -8.23 2.41
N ASP A 57 -5.81 -8.27 3.48
CA ASP A 57 -6.22 -8.84 4.78
C ASP A 57 -7.41 -8.08 5.37
N ILE A 58 -7.42 -6.75 5.29
CA ILE A 58 -8.55 -5.92 5.75
C ILE A 58 -9.84 -6.29 5.00
N VAL A 59 -9.75 -6.42 3.67
CA VAL A 59 -10.89 -6.79 2.83
C VAL A 59 -11.43 -8.17 3.21
N GLU A 60 -10.54 -9.11 3.52
CA GLU A 60 -10.93 -10.45 3.95
C GLU A 60 -11.55 -10.47 5.35
N GLU A 61 -10.93 -9.81 6.34
CA GLU A 61 -11.46 -9.75 7.70
C GLU A 61 -12.83 -9.06 7.77
N PHE A 62 -13.06 -8.07 6.90
CA PHE A 62 -14.33 -7.36 6.80
C PHE A 62 -15.49 -8.30 6.41
N LYS A 63 -15.23 -9.46 5.79
CA LYS A 63 -16.25 -10.50 5.50
C LYS A 63 -16.92 -11.05 6.77
N THR A 64 -16.16 -11.13 7.87
CA THR A 64 -16.53 -11.91 9.06
C THR A 64 -17.00 -11.05 10.23
N ARG A 65 -16.68 -9.75 10.22
CA ARG A 65 -16.93 -8.86 11.37
C ARG A 65 -18.21 -8.03 11.19
N THR A 66 -19.19 -8.29 12.05
CA THR A 66 -20.32 -7.38 12.29
C THR A 66 -20.21 -6.83 13.72
N ARG A 67 -19.41 -5.76 13.89
CA ARG A 67 -19.37 -5.04 15.18
C ARG A 67 -20.52 -4.04 15.23
N SER A 68 -21.41 -4.22 16.20
CA SER A 68 -22.52 -3.32 16.45
C SER A 68 -22.02 -2.06 17.17
N GLY A 69 -22.43 -0.87 16.69
CA GLY A 69 -22.17 0.42 17.35
C GLY A 69 -21.06 1.31 16.76
N ILE A 70 -20.23 0.81 15.84
CA ILE A 70 -19.20 1.60 15.13
C ILE A 70 -19.53 1.65 13.64
N SER A 71 -19.28 2.78 12.96
CA SER A 71 -19.50 2.87 11.53
C SER A 71 -18.52 1.95 10.78
N LYS A 72 -18.98 1.35 9.68
CA LYS A 72 -18.14 0.49 8.82
C LYS A 72 -16.87 1.20 8.34
N VAL A 73 -16.98 2.51 8.07
CA VAL A 73 -15.87 3.34 7.61
C VAL A 73 -14.82 3.53 8.71
N ASP A 74 -15.25 3.74 9.96
CA ASP A 74 -14.32 3.91 11.07
C ASP A 74 -13.57 2.61 11.37
N ILE A 75 -14.23 1.45 11.24
CA ILE A 75 -13.55 0.15 11.33
C ILE A 75 -12.45 0.05 10.27
N LEU A 76 -12.77 0.32 9.00
CA LEU A 76 -11.79 0.27 7.92
C LEU A 76 -10.63 1.25 8.14
N LYS A 77 -10.89 2.44 8.68
CA LYS A 77 -9.82 3.39 9.04
C LYS A 77 -8.92 2.84 10.15
N MET A 78 -9.49 2.25 11.20
CA MET A 78 -8.72 1.65 12.28
C MET A 78 -7.84 0.51 11.78
N GLU A 79 -8.40 -0.41 10.99
CA GLU A 79 -7.63 -1.52 10.43
C GLU A 79 -6.56 -1.03 9.45
N PHE A 80 -6.86 0.00 8.64
CA PHE A 80 -5.87 0.62 7.76
C PHE A 80 -4.68 1.20 8.53
N GLN A 81 -4.92 1.80 9.70
CA GLN A 81 -3.82 2.28 10.55
C GLN A 81 -2.97 1.14 11.12
N ASN A 82 -3.58 -0.01 11.42
CA ASN A 82 -2.88 -1.16 12.00
C ASN A 82 -1.90 -1.85 11.02
N ILE A 83 -2.11 -1.71 9.70
CA ILE A 83 -1.28 -2.35 8.68
C ILE A 83 -0.15 -1.45 8.17
N ILE A 84 -0.08 -0.19 8.61
CA ILE A 84 1.04 0.69 8.29
C ILE A 84 2.24 0.29 9.15
N THR A 85 3.36 -0.02 8.51
CA THR A 85 4.64 -0.19 9.20
C THR A 85 5.34 1.17 9.25
N GLU A 86 5.51 1.73 10.45
CA GLU A 86 6.25 2.96 10.69
C GLU A 86 7.74 2.64 10.88
N GLU A 87 8.61 3.21 10.03
CA GLU A 87 10.06 3.16 10.19
C GLU A 87 10.62 4.56 10.46
N GLU A 88 11.90 4.64 10.88
CA GLU A 88 12.53 5.93 11.23
C GLU A 88 12.47 6.96 10.09
N ASN A 89 12.57 6.52 8.84
CA ASN A 89 12.76 7.39 7.67
C ASN A 89 11.64 7.31 6.63
N PHE A 90 10.75 6.32 6.73
CA PHE A 90 9.65 6.11 5.80
C PHE A 90 8.54 5.29 6.45
N ASP A 91 7.33 5.38 5.92
CA ASP A 91 6.26 4.47 6.26
C ASP A 91 6.04 3.49 5.11
N PHE A 92 5.68 2.27 5.44
CA PHE A 92 5.52 1.17 4.50
C PHE A 92 4.12 0.59 4.55
N LEU A 93 3.55 0.33 3.37
CA LEU A 93 2.22 -0.22 3.21
C LEU A 93 2.22 -1.26 2.09
N VAL A 94 1.56 -2.38 2.34
CA VAL A 94 1.44 -3.47 1.37
C VAL A 94 -0.02 -3.61 0.92
N MET A 95 -0.24 -3.64 -0.39
CA MET A 95 -1.57 -3.86 -0.97
C MET A 95 -2.03 -5.31 -0.77
N GLY A 96 -1.15 -6.27 -1.08
CA GLY A 96 -1.49 -7.70 -1.07
C GLY A 96 -2.46 -8.09 -2.20
N ALA A 97 -2.74 -9.39 -2.30
CA ALA A 97 -3.67 -9.96 -3.27
C ALA A 97 -4.93 -10.47 -2.58
N PRO A 98 -6.13 -9.98 -2.91
CA PRO A 98 -7.35 -10.48 -2.30
C PRO A 98 -7.63 -11.93 -2.73
N GLU A 99 -7.91 -12.81 -1.77
CA GLU A 99 -8.30 -14.20 -2.03
C GLU A 99 -9.82 -14.43 -1.95
N GLY A 100 -10.32 -15.26 -2.88
CA GLY A 100 -11.67 -15.82 -2.88
C GLY A 100 -12.76 -15.03 -3.61
N PRO A 101 -13.89 -15.69 -3.93
CA PRO A 101 -14.98 -15.10 -4.72
C PRO A 101 -15.76 -14.04 -3.93
N GLY A 102 -16.04 -12.89 -4.54
CA GLY A 102 -16.91 -11.86 -3.94
C GLY A 102 -16.90 -10.51 -4.68
N CYS A 103 -17.93 -9.70 -4.45
CA CYS A 103 -17.99 -8.32 -4.94
C CYS A 103 -17.45 -7.38 -3.85
N TYR A 104 -16.20 -6.96 -3.99
CA TYR A 104 -15.49 -6.14 -2.98
C TYR A 104 -15.37 -4.67 -3.36
N CYS A 105 -16.06 -4.24 -4.43
CA CYS A 105 -15.91 -2.90 -4.99
C CYS A 105 -16.15 -1.81 -3.94
N ALA A 106 -17.22 -1.91 -3.14
CA ALA A 106 -17.53 -0.89 -2.14
C ALA A 106 -16.47 -0.77 -1.02
N VAL A 107 -15.86 -1.87 -0.59
CA VAL A 107 -14.81 -1.85 0.44
C VAL A 107 -13.51 -1.31 -0.16
N ASN A 108 -13.16 -1.76 -1.37
CA ASN A 108 -11.99 -1.29 -2.10
C ASN A 108 -12.07 0.21 -2.40
N ASP A 109 -13.24 0.73 -2.76
CA ASP A 109 -13.45 2.16 -3.01
C ASP A 109 -13.21 2.99 -1.74
N ILE A 110 -13.68 2.52 -0.58
CA ILE A 110 -13.44 3.18 0.71
C ILE A 110 -11.95 3.12 1.08
N LEU A 111 -11.31 1.97 0.98
CA LEU A 111 -9.88 1.81 1.29
C LEU A 111 -9.00 2.64 0.34
N ARG A 112 -9.38 2.75 -0.93
CA ARG A 112 -8.72 3.63 -1.90
C ARG A 112 -8.84 5.10 -1.52
N GLU A 113 -10.00 5.54 -1.03
CA GLU A 113 -10.17 6.90 -0.53
C GLU A 113 -9.33 7.15 0.73
N ILE A 114 -9.31 6.20 1.68
CA ILE A 114 -8.47 6.28 2.88
C ILE A 114 -6.98 6.40 2.49
N LEU A 115 -6.50 5.52 1.60
CA LEU A 115 -5.13 5.57 1.08
C LEU A 115 -4.84 6.92 0.41
N ASN A 116 -5.75 7.39 -0.46
CA ASN A 116 -5.58 8.67 -1.14
C ASN A 116 -5.49 9.86 -0.18
N GLN A 117 -6.27 9.85 0.91
CA GLN A 117 -6.20 10.87 1.95
C GLN A 117 -4.90 10.78 2.74
N PHE A 118 -4.52 9.56 3.15
CA PHE A 118 -3.29 9.30 3.89
C PHE A 118 -2.04 9.71 3.10
N SER A 119 -1.94 9.33 1.82
CA SER A 119 -0.82 9.69 0.94
C SER A 119 -0.67 11.19 0.69
N ARG A 120 -1.64 12.05 1.05
CA ARG A 120 -1.49 13.52 0.95
C ARG A 120 -0.58 14.10 2.03
N ASN A 121 -0.36 13.37 3.13
CA ASN A 121 0.51 13.78 4.21
C ASN A 121 1.99 13.60 3.89
N TYR A 122 2.31 12.93 2.77
CA TYR A 122 3.68 12.59 2.39
C TYR A 122 4.13 13.42 1.16
N PRO A 123 5.21 14.19 1.27
CA PRO A 123 5.79 14.88 0.13
C PRO A 123 6.43 13.91 -0.88
N TYR A 124 6.75 12.68 -0.48
CA TYR A 124 7.28 11.64 -1.36
C TYR A 124 6.45 10.36 -1.21
N VAL A 125 5.91 9.85 -2.31
CA VAL A 125 5.21 8.56 -2.35
C VAL A 125 5.79 7.69 -3.45
N ILE A 126 6.30 6.52 -3.09
CA ILE A 126 6.89 5.54 -4.00
C ILE A 126 5.95 4.34 -4.12
N PHE A 127 5.51 4.03 -5.33
CA PHE A 127 4.71 2.84 -5.64
C PHE A 127 5.55 1.83 -6.42
N ASP A 128 5.74 0.63 -5.89
CA ASP A 128 6.28 -0.51 -6.63
C ASP A 128 5.10 -1.34 -7.16
N ALA A 129 4.96 -1.44 -8.49
CA ALA A 129 3.82 -2.09 -9.10
C ALA A 129 4.26 -3.19 -10.08
N GLU A 130 3.47 -4.26 -10.17
CA GLU A 130 3.67 -5.31 -11.16
C GLU A 130 3.38 -4.82 -12.60
N ALA A 131 3.53 -5.72 -13.58
CA ALA A 131 3.30 -5.43 -14.98
C ALA A 131 1.79 -5.30 -15.27
N GLY A 132 1.25 -4.08 -15.16
CA GLY A 132 -0.16 -3.81 -15.45
C GLY A 132 -0.63 -2.54 -14.77
N LEU A 133 -0.62 -1.41 -15.48
CA LEU A 133 -1.13 -0.14 -14.93
C LEU A 133 -2.67 -0.07 -14.91
N GLU A 134 -3.38 -1.15 -15.23
CA GLU A 134 -4.85 -1.21 -15.15
C GLU A 134 -5.41 -0.79 -13.78
N HIS A 135 -4.67 -1.00 -12.69
CA HIS A 135 -5.06 -0.59 -11.34
C HIS A 135 -4.81 0.90 -11.03
N LEU A 136 -3.90 1.55 -11.75
CA LEU A 136 -3.57 2.97 -11.59
C LEU A 136 -4.40 3.88 -12.51
N SER A 137 -4.98 3.35 -13.61
CA SER A 137 -5.60 4.17 -14.66
C SER A 137 -7.12 4.39 -14.54
N ARG A 138 -7.82 3.75 -13.59
CA ARG A 138 -9.24 4.09 -13.36
C ARG A 138 -9.38 5.42 -12.63
N LYS A 139 -9.38 6.49 -13.42
CA LYS A 139 -10.13 7.73 -13.16
C LYS A 139 -11.62 7.38 -13.21
N THR A 140 -12.27 7.40 -12.06
CA THR A 140 -13.69 7.72 -11.88
C THR A 140 -13.77 8.53 -10.61
#